data_AF-A0A2S9K2P0-F1
#
_entry.id   AF-A0A2S9K2P0-F1
#
_cell.length_a   1.000
_cell.length_b   1.000
_cell.length_c   1.000
_cell.angle_alpha   90.00
_cell.angle_beta   90.00
_cell.angle_gamma   90.00
#
_symmetry.space_group_name_H-M   'P 1'
#
loop_
_entity.id
_entity.type
_entity.pdbx_description
1 polymer ?
#
loop_
_entity_poly.entity_id
_entity_poly.type
_entity_poly.pdbx_seq_one_letter_code
_entity_poly.pdbx_strand_id
1 'polypeptide(L)'
;MLAVTTMQEQAARLMDLWSRLSAQHIALGCSCNMGGISVTLEDFERDIADYLWAESERLGRPDVVDFLLQPGPIESQDRAIRLILARIEEGEAIPEVADWLLPRMKKTLESFASLHGPTGGLT
;
A
#
# COMPACT_ATOMS: atom_id res chain seq x y z
N MET A 1 25.05 6.69 -3.27
CA MET A 1 24.45 5.35 -3.46
C MET A 1 23.83 4.77 -2.19
N LEU A 2 23.64 5.54 -1.11
CA LEU A 2 23.02 5.05 0.14
C LEU A 2 21.47 5.16 0.14
N ALA A 3 20.91 6.15 -0.57
CA ALA A 3 19.47 6.41 -0.57
C ALA A 3 18.64 5.34 -1.29
N VAL A 4 19.17 4.78 -2.39
CA VAL A 4 18.51 3.71 -3.15
C VAL A 4 18.27 2.53 -2.21
N THR A 5 19.31 1.87 -1.70
CA THR A 5 19.19 0.70 -0.80
C THR A 5 18.19 0.89 0.34
N THR A 6 18.08 2.10 0.92
CA THR A 6 17.11 2.38 1.99
C THR A 6 15.64 2.41 1.54
N MET A 7 15.33 2.76 0.29
CA MET A 7 13.97 2.79 -0.24
C MET A 7 13.49 1.39 -0.63
N GLN A 8 14.33 0.59 -1.29
CA GLN A 8 14.03 -0.82 -1.55
C GLN A 8 13.80 -1.59 -0.25
N GLU A 9 14.67 -1.42 0.76
CA GLU A 9 14.50 -2.05 2.07
C GLU A 9 13.21 -1.61 2.77
N GLN A 10 12.82 -0.33 2.64
CA GLN A 10 11.56 0.17 3.18
C GLN A 10 10.36 -0.45 2.46
N ALA A 11 10.40 -0.56 1.14
CA ALA A 11 9.35 -1.21 0.36
C ALA A 11 9.18 -2.67 0.77
N ALA A 12 10.28 -3.42 0.89
CA ALA A 12 10.28 -4.81 1.35
C ALA A 12 9.70 -4.96 2.77
N ARG A 13 10.03 -4.05 3.71
CA ARG A 13 9.45 -4.05 5.07
C ARG A 13 7.95 -3.79 5.06
N LEU A 14 7.48 -2.83 4.25
CA LEU A 14 6.06 -2.56 4.11
C LEU A 14 5.33 -3.73 3.42
N MET A 15 5.97 -4.40 2.47
CA MET A 15 5.46 -5.60 1.82
C MET A 15 5.27 -6.74 2.82
N ASP A 16 6.25 -7.00 3.69
CA ASP A 16 6.15 -8.01 4.76
C ASP A 16 5.03 -7.65 5.76
N LEU A 17 4.96 -6.40 6.20
CA LEU A 17 3.90 -5.92 7.09
C LEU A 17 2.51 -6.16 6.46
N TRP A 18 2.32 -5.72 5.23
CA TRP A 18 1.04 -5.85 4.54
C TRP A 18 0.68 -7.31 4.26
N SER A 19 1.66 -8.13 3.87
CA SER A 19 1.47 -9.57 3.62
C SER A 19 1.00 -10.31 4.88
N ARG A 20 1.50 -9.92 6.06
CA ARG A 20 1.05 -10.51 7.34
C ARG A 20 -0.36 -10.05 7.74
N LEU A 21 -0.68 -8.77 7.57
CA LEU A 21 -2.01 -8.23 7.90
C LEU A 21 -3.09 -8.83 6.99
N SER A 22 -2.81 -8.87 5.69
CA SER A 22 -3.69 -9.47 4.70
C SER A 22 -3.92 -10.97 4.91
N ALA A 23 -2.87 -11.73 5.24
CA ALA A 23 -2.99 -13.15 5.56
C ALA A 23 -3.88 -13.40 6.79
N GLN A 24 -3.80 -12.54 7.82
CA GLN A 24 -4.67 -12.61 9.00
C GLN A 24 -6.14 -12.33 8.65
N HIS A 25 -6.43 -11.36 7.78
CA HIS A 25 -7.79 -11.09 7.31
C HIS A 25 -8.40 -12.27 6.54
N ILE A 26 -7.62 -12.93 5.68
CA ILE A 26 -8.08 -14.12 4.93
C ILE A 26 -8.27 -15.32 5.86
N ALA A 27 -7.35 -15.55 6.80
CA ALA A 27 -7.40 -16.68 7.72
C ALA A 27 -8.56 -16.59 8.73
N LEU A 28 -8.98 -15.38 9.12
CA LEU A 28 -10.11 -15.17 10.03
C LEU A 28 -11.47 -15.14 9.33
N GLY A 29 -11.52 -15.22 7.99
CA GLY A 29 -12.77 -15.15 7.22
C GLY A 29 -13.55 -13.85 7.42
N CYS A 30 -12.91 -12.81 7.98
CA CYS A 30 -13.55 -11.53 8.25
C CYS A 30 -13.64 -10.72 6.95
N SER A 31 -14.76 -10.84 6.24
CA SER A 31 -15.28 -9.69 5.51
C SER A 31 -15.47 -8.57 6.53
N CYS A 32 -14.79 -7.44 6.38
CA CYS A 32 -15.09 -6.27 7.19
C CYS A 32 -16.51 -5.83 6.84
N ASN A 33 -17.50 -6.29 7.60
CA ASN A 33 -18.90 -5.92 7.44
C ASN A 33 -19.08 -4.48 7.95
N MET A 34 -18.66 -3.51 7.15
CA MET A 34 -18.93 -2.09 7.42
C MET A 34 -20.29 -1.77 6.80
N GLY A 35 -21.37 -2.01 7.55
CA GLY A 35 -22.73 -1.67 7.12
C GLY A 35 -23.39 -2.61 6.10
N GLY A 36 -23.03 -3.91 6.09
CA GLY A 36 -23.67 -4.92 5.23
C GLY A 36 -23.04 -5.10 3.85
N ILE A 37 -21.94 -4.40 3.57
CA ILE A 37 -21.09 -4.60 2.39
C ILE A 37 -19.87 -5.42 2.81
N SER A 38 -19.64 -6.55 2.14
CA SER A 38 -18.41 -7.33 2.30
C SER A 38 -17.33 -6.72 1.41
N VAL A 39 -16.36 -6.02 2.01
CA VAL A 39 -15.18 -5.50 1.29
C VAL A 39 -14.12 -6.59 1.22
N THR A 40 -13.61 -6.88 0.03
CA THR A 40 -12.47 -7.80 -0.12
C THR A 40 -11.16 -7.08 0.17
N LEU A 41 -10.12 -7.84 0.48
CA LEU A 41 -8.76 -7.28 0.59
C LEU A 41 -8.32 -6.57 -0.69
N GLU A 42 -8.75 -7.09 -1.84
CA GLU A 42 -8.41 -6.53 -3.15
C GLU A 42 -9.06 -5.17 -3.36
N ASP A 43 -10.35 -5.02 -3.00
CA ASP A 43 -11.05 -3.74 -3.03
C ASP A 43 -10.36 -2.72 -2.12
N PHE A 44 -9.95 -3.15 -0.91
CA PHE A 44 -9.24 -2.28 0.01
C PHE A 44 -7.87 -1.82 -0.51
N GLU A 45 -7.13 -2.70 -1.19
CA GLU A 45 -5.88 -2.31 -1.84
C GLU A 45 -6.11 -1.30 -2.97
N ARG A 46 -7.19 -1.47 -3.74
CA ARG A 46 -7.60 -0.49 -4.76
C ARG A 46 -7.99 0.84 -4.14
N ASP A 47 -8.73 0.86 -3.02
CA ASP A 47 -9.10 2.09 -2.33
C ASP A 47 -7.86 2.88 -1.87
N ILE A 48 -6.83 2.21 -1.35
CA ILE A 48 -5.58 2.88 -0.97
C ILE A 48 -4.86 3.41 -2.22
N ALA A 49 -4.79 2.63 -3.28
CA ALA A 49 -4.13 3.03 -4.52
C ALA A 49 -4.84 4.22 -5.19
N ASP A 50 -6.18 4.22 -5.19
CA ASP A 50 -7.02 5.31 -5.69
C ASP A 50 -6.83 6.59 -4.85
N TYR A 51 -6.78 6.47 -3.52
CA TYR A 51 -6.43 7.59 -2.64
C TYR A 51 -5.06 8.19 -2.96
N LEU A 52 -4.03 7.34 -3.15
CA LEU A 52 -2.68 7.80 -3.49
C LEU A 52 -2.64 8.47 -4.86
N TRP A 53 -3.39 7.95 -5.82
CA TRP A 53 -3.52 8.53 -7.15
C TRP A 53 -4.19 9.91 -7.09
N ALA A 54 -5.38 10.02 -6.49
CA ALA A 54 -6.10 11.28 -6.36
C ALA A 54 -5.27 12.35 -5.61
N GLU A 55 -4.54 11.95 -4.55
CA GLU A 55 -3.66 12.86 -3.81
C GLU A 55 -2.46 13.31 -4.65
N SER A 56 -1.90 12.43 -5.49
CA SER A 56 -0.82 12.79 -6.41
C SER A 56 -1.27 13.79 -7.47
N GLU A 57 -2.48 13.64 -8.02
CA GLU A 57 -3.08 14.61 -8.94
C GLU A 57 -3.30 15.96 -8.25
N ARG A 58 -3.90 15.94 -7.06
CA ARG A 58 -4.20 17.14 -6.27
C ARG A 58 -2.94 17.94 -5.92
N LEU A 59 -1.83 17.26 -5.69
CA LEU A 59 -0.54 17.88 -5.34
C LEU A 59 0.36 18.17 -6.56
N GLY A 60 -0.11 17.89 -7.78
CA GLY A 60 0.65 18.15 -8.99
C GLY A 60 1.92 17.28 -9.10
N ARG A 61 1.80 15.99 -8.80
CA ARG A 61 2.88 14.98 -8.90
C ARG A 61 2.65 14.05 -10.08
N PRO A 62 2.84 14.52 -11.34
CA PRO A 62 2.61 13.71 -12.53
C PRO A 62 3.55 12.50 -12.61
N ASP A 63 4.76 12.61 -12.04
CA ASP A 63 5.72 11.52 -11.93
C ASP A 63 5.18 10.33 -11.11
N VAL A 64 4.42 10.63 -10.04
CA VAL A 64 3.76 9.60 -9.23
C VAL A 64 2.53 9.04 -9.95
N VAL A 65 1.74 9.90 -10.60
CA VAL A 65 0.58 9.47 -11.41
C VAL A 65 1.02 8.48 -12.50
N ASP A 66 2.04 8.85 -13.28
CA ASP A 66 2.58 8.01 -14.34
C ASP A 66 3.09 6.67 -13.79
N PHE A 67 3.80 6.70 -12.65
CA PHE A 67 4.26 5.47 -12.01
C PHE A 67 3.10 4.58 -11.56
N LEU A 68 2.05 5.14 -10.94
CA LEU A 68 0.89 4.40 -10.44
C LEU A 68 0.06 3.79 -11.57
N LEU A 69 -0.10 4.51 -12.70
CA LEU A 69 -0.91 4.07 -13.83
C LEU A 69 -0.14 3.25 -14.87
N GLN A 70 1.19 3.13 -14.76
CA GLN A 70 2.01 2.37 -15.71
C GLN A 70 1.56 0.91 -15.92
N PRO A 71 1.13 0.15 -14.89
CA PRO A 71 0.61 -1.20 -15.08
C PRO A 71 -0.79 -1.25 -15.72
N GLY A 72 -1.50 -0.12 -15.73
CA GLY A 72 -2.89 0.03 -16.16
C GLY A 72 -3.70 0.90 -15.18
N PRO A 73 -4.99 1.16 -15.47
CA PRO A 73 -5.89 1.86 -14.55
C PRO A 73 -5.98 1.19 -13.18
N ILE A 74 -6.08 1.96 -12.09
CA ILE A 74 -6.07 1.43 -10.71
C ILE A 74 -7.14 0.36 -10.49
N GLU A 75 -8.34 0.56 -11.04
CA GLU A 75 -9.47 -0.36 -10.93
C GLU A 75 -9.21 -1.73 -11.55
N SER A 76 -8.24 -1.83 -12.46
CA SER A 76 -7.84 -3.06 -13.14
C SER A 76 -6.63 -3.75 -12.50
N GLN A 77 -5.99 -3.11 -11.51
CA GLN A 77 -4.80 -3.66 -10.88
C GLN A 77 -5.17 -4.62 -9.75
N ASP A 78 -4.78 -5.87 -9.90
CA ASP A 78 -4.91 -6.86 -8.84
C ASP A 78 -3.80 -6.67 -7.81
N ARG A 79 -4.17 -6.67 -6.52
CA ARG A 79 -3.24 -6.48 -5.40
C ARG A 79 -2.39 -5.19 -5.55
N ALA A 80 -3.06 -4.08 -5.86
CA ALA A 80 -2.44 -2.81 -6.25
C ALA A 80 -1.32 -2.34 -5.29
N ILE A 81 -1.52 -2.47 -3.97
CA ILE A 81 -0.52 -2.07 -2.98
C ILE A 81 0.72 -2.96 -3.02
N ARG A 82 0.54 -4.26 -3.20
CA ARG A 82 1.70 -5.16 -3.38
C ARG A 82 2.42 -4.86 -4.69
N LEU A 83 1.70 -4.61 -5.77
CA LEU A 83 2.30 -4.29 -7.05
C LEU A 83 3.18 -3.02 -6.95
N ILE A 84 2.67 -1.96 -6.32
CA ILE A 84 3.42 -0.72 -6.08
C ILE A 84 4.70 -0.99 -5.27
N LEU A 85 4.58 -1.72 -4.15
CA LEU A 85 5.74 -2.02 -3.29
C LEU A 85 6.78 -2.89 -3.99
N ALA A 86 6.35 -3.90 -4.74
CA ALA A 86 7.24 -4.78 -5.50
C ALA A 86 8.04 -3.99 -6.55
N ARG A 87 7.37 -3.09 -7.30
CA ARG A 87 8.04 -2.25 -8.30
C ARG A 87 9.03 -1.26 -7.68
N ILE A 88 8.73 -0.72 -6.50
CA ILE A 88 9.69 0.11 -5.75
C ILE A 88 10.89 -0.74 -5.29
N GLU A 89 10.65 -1.95 -4.78
CA GLU A 89 11.68 -2.91 -4.36
C GLU A 89 12.58 -3.34 -5.53
N GLU A 90 12.03 -3.53 -6.72
CA GLU A 90 12.76 -3.87 -7.94
C GLU A 90 13.52 -2.66 -8.53
N GLY A 91 13.33 -1.47 -7.96
CA GLY A 91 14.01 -0.25 -8.39
C GLY A 91 13.41 0.40 -9.64
N GLU A 92 12.16 0.08 -9.98
CA GLU A 92 11.45 0.73 -11.09
C GLU A 92 11.01 2.17 -10.76
N ALA A 93 10.89 2.50 -9.47
CA ALA A 93 10.57 3.85 -9.03
C ALA A 93 11.84 4.72 -8.97
N ILE A 94 11.74 5.93 -9.53
CA ILE A 94 12.75 6.96 -9.28
C ILE A 94 12.72 7.41 -7.81
N PRO A 95 13.82 7.92 -7.25
CA PRO A 95 13.90 8.30 -5.84
C PRO A 95 12.79 9.24 -5.38
N GLU A 96 12.41 10.20 -6.20
CA GLU A 96 11.39 11.23 -5.89
C GLU A 96 9.98 10.64 -5.77
N VAL A 97 9.70 9.57 -6.52
CA VAL A 97 8.43 8.84 -6.47
C VAL A 97 8.40 7.95 -5.25
N ALA A 98 9.49 7.21 -4.98
CA ALA A 98 9.59 6.35 -3.80
C ALA A 98 9.54 7.16 -2.49
N ASP A 99 10.26 8.29 -2.41
CA ASP A 99 10.24 9.20 -1.26
C ASP A 99 8.86 9.83 -1.02
N TRP A 100 8.05 9.98 -2.07
CA TRP A 100 6.67 10.45 -1.92
C TRP A 100 5.71 9.33 -1.48
N LEU A 101 5.81 8.15 -2.08
CA LEU A 101 4.90 7.01 -1.84
C LEU A 101 5.15 6.33 -0.49
N LEU A 102 6.40 5.98 -0.18
CA LEU A 102 6.73 5.15 0.99
C LEU A 102 6.25 5.73 2.32
N PRO A 103 6.44 7.03 2.64
CA PRO A 103 5.95 7.59 3.89
C PRO A 103 4.41 7.59 4.00
N ARG A 104 3.71 7.79 2.89
CA ARG A 104 2.23 7.79 2.84
C ARG A 104 1.68 6.38 2.99
N MET A 105 2.24 5.43 2.26
CA MET A 105 1.89 4.02 2.39
C MET A 105 2.17 3.52 3.80
N LYS A 106 3.35 3.83 4.36
CA LYS A 106 3.67 3.50 5.75
C LYS A 106 2.58 3.97 6.71
N LYS A 107 2.21 5.25 6.65
CA LYS A 107 1.17 5.81 7.52
C LYS A 107 -0.17 5.10 7.37
N THR A 108 -0.62 4.83 6.14
CA THR A 108 -1.89 4.15 5.89
C THR A 108 -1.87 2.71 6.40
N LEU A 109 -0.81 1.95 6.10
CA LEU A 109 -0.68 0.55 6.49
C LEU A 109 -0.51 0.39 8.02
N GLU A 110 0.27 1.26 8.67
CA GLU A 110 0.42 1.27 10.13
C GLU A 110 -0.88 1.68 10.84
N SER A 111 -1.62 2.65 10.29
CA SER A 111 -2.93 3.03 10.82
C SER A 111 -3.91 1.86 10.77
N PHE A 112 -3.91 1.09 9.68
CA PHE A 112 -4.72 -0.11 9.56
C PHE A 112 -4.27 -1.18 10.57
N ALA A 113 -2.96 -1.41 10.68
CA ALA A 113 -2.38 -2.36 11.63
C ALA A 113 -2.72 -2.01 13.09
N SER A 114 -2.84 -0.73 13.44
CA SER A 114 -3.24 -0.30 14.78
C SER A 114 -4.70 -0.64 15.09
N LEU A 115 -5.58 -0.57 14.09
CA LEU A 115 -7.01 -0.86 14.24
C LEU A 115 -7.35 -2.35 14.20
N HIS A 116 -6.54 -3.15 13.50
CA HIS A 116 -6.79 -4.58 13.25
C HIS A 116 -5.69 -5.51 13.75
N GLY A 117 -4.61 -4.98 14.29
CA GLY A 117 -3.63 -5.75 15.05
C GLY A 117 -4.27 -6.30 16.33
N PRO A 118 -3.68 -7.34 16.93
CA PRO A 118 -4.23 -7.94 18.14
C PRO A 118 -4.40 -6.86 19.21
N THR A 119 -5.65 -6.60 19.59
CA THR A 119 -5.94 -5.79 20.77
C THR A 119 -5.60 -6.64 21.98
N GLY A 120 -4.42 -6.39 22.57
CA GLY A 120 -3.92 -7.02 23.79
C GLY A 120 -2.65 -7.82 23.53
N GLY A 121 -1.53 -7.59 24.21
CA GLY A 121 -1.22 -6.75 25.36
C GLY A 121 0.18 -7.13 25.84
N LEU A 122 0.81 -6.24 26.61
CA LEU A 122 1.96 -6.37 27.53
C LEU A 122 2.53 -4.92 27.62
N THR A 123 2.32 -4.15 28.70
CA THR A 123 3.10 -4.18 29.96
C THR A 123 4.55 -4.56 29.78
#